data_AF-A0AA37I591-F1
#
_entry.id   AF-A0AA37I591-F1
#
_cell.length_a   1.000
_cell.length_b   1.000
_cell.length_c   1.000
_cell.angle_alpha   90.00
_cell.angle_beta   90.00
_cell.angle_gamma   90.00
#
_symmetry.space_group_name_H-M   'P 1'
#
loop_
_entity.id
_entity.type
_entity.pdbx_description
1 polymer ?
#
loop_
_entity_poly.entity_id
_entity_poly.type
_entity_poly.pdbx_seq_one_letter_code
_entity_poly.pdbx_strand_id
1 'polypeptide(L)'
;MKPALSVALCAFTLSAAMAAQAQTAPQAPASGSADPTFSAYALVQQCTAKSDNASQGQCVGAVRGIVRGYQYGVLFLSQRASLPVGETRRVSLCLPDTQVSSIVDDFLADAKQVSEADLRRTPAEVAVLGSVHAHHACT
;
A
#
# COMPACT_ATOMS: atom_id res chain seq x y z
N MET A 1 33.07 -28.14 -44.01
CA MET A 1 34.18 -27.26 -44.43
C MET A 1 34.14 -26.00 -43.57
N LYS A 2 35.28 -25.65 -42.97
CA LYS A 2 35.55 -24.40 -42.23
C LYS A 2 36.11 -23.37 -43.22
N PRO A 3 36.04 -22.06 -42.91
CA PRO A 3 37.30 -21.41 -42.55
C PRO A 3 37.22 -20.55 -41.29
N ALA A 4 38.40 -20.36 -40.72
CA ALA A 4 38.75 -19.57 -39.54
C ALA A 4 38.98 -18.08 -39.93
N LEU A 5 39.00 -17.08 -39.03
CA LEU A 5 40.09 -16.69 -38.11
C LEU A 5 39.59 -15.44 -37.32
N SER A 6 39.70 -15.39 -35.99
CA SER A 6 40.70 -14.62 -35.17
C SER A 6 40.59 -13.09 -35.23
N VAL A 7 40.83 -12.25 -34.20
CA VAL A 7 41.21 -12.30 -32.78
C VAL A 7 41.06 -10.84 -32.31
N ALA A 8 40.60 -10.58 -31.09
CA ALA A 8 41.09 -9.45 -30.28
C ALA A 8 40.69 -9.61 -28.81
N LEU A 9 41.68 -9.95 -27.99
CA LEU A 9 41.67 -9.85 -26.54
C LEU A 9 41.41 -8.41 -26.08
N CYS A 10 40.65 -8.27 -24.99
CA CYS A 10 41.03 -7.38 -23.89
C CYS A 10 40.31 -7.87 -22.62
N ALA A 11 41.02 -8.69 -21.85
CA ALA A 11 40.66 -9.02 -20.49
C ALA A 11 40.90 -7.79 -19.62
N PHE A 12 39.83 -7.20 -19.09
CA PHE A 12 39.90 -6.33 -17.92
C PHE A 12 39.23 -7.07 -16.76
N THR A 13 40.04 -7.87 -16.07
CA THR A 13 39.72 -8.38 -14.74
C THR A 13 39.84 -7.22 -13.75
N LEU A 14 38.77 -6.44 -13.57
CA LEU A 14 38.63 -5.62 -12.37
C LEU A 14 38.08 -6.50 -11.25
N SER A 15 39.01 -7.14 -10.54
CA SER A 15 38.78 -7.67 -9.21
C SER A 15 38.56 -6.50 -8.24
N ALA A 16 37.33 -6.02 -8.13
CA ALA A 16 36.91 -5.21 -7.00
C ALA A 16 36.44 -6.17 -5.90
N ALA A 17 37.38 -6.61 -5.06
CA ALA A 17 37.07 -7.15 -3.75
C ALA A 17 36.48 -6.01 -2.90
N MET A 18 35.17 -5.82 -2.98
CA MET A 18 34.46 -5.01 -2.00
C MET A 18 34.19 -5.89 -0.79
N ALA A 19 34.89 -5.55 0.29
CA ALA A 19 34.73 -6.12 1.60
C ALA A 19 33.24 -6.21 1.95
N ALA A 20 32.80 -7.39 2.38
CA ALA A 20 31.56 -7.54 3.11
C ALA A 20 31.69 -6.72 4.39
N GLN A 21 31.27 -5.46 4.35
CA GLN A 21 30.87 -4.76 5.56
C GLN A 21 29.71 -5.57 6.12
N ALA A 22 29.99 -6.30 7.20
CA ALA A 22 28.95 -6.78 8.09
C ALA A 22 28.11 -5.56 8.44
N GLN A 23 26.98 -5.40 7.74
CA GLN A 23 26.00 -4.41 8.06
C GLN A 23 25.55 -4.76 9.47
N THR A 24 25.98 -3.96 10.44
CA THR A 24 25.38 -3.91 11.77
C THR A 24 23.87 -3.94 11.53
N ALA A 25 23.21 -5.00 12.00
CA ALA A 25 21.78 -5.15 11.85
C ALA A 25 21.13 -3.79 12.22
N PRO A 26 20.25 -3.22 11.38
CA PRO A 26 19.54 -2.03 11.76
C PRO A 26 18.94 -2.31 13.13
N GLN A 27 19.28 -1.48 14.12
CA GLN A 27 18.61 -1.51 15.42
C GLN A 27 17.13 -1.54 15.11
N ALA A 28 16.43 -2.58 15.58
CA ALA A 28 15.00 -2.69 15.43
C ALA A 28 14.42 -1.34 15.84
N PRO A 29 13.68 -0.63 14.96
CA PRO A 29 13.17 0.67 15.29
C PRO A 29 12.46 0.53 16.63
N ALA A 30 12.86 1.36 17.58
CA ALA A 30 12.13 1.51 18.83
C ALA A 30 10.66 1.68 18.44
N SER A 31 9.76 1.03 19.18
CA SER A 31 8.32 1.04 18.95
C SER A 31 7.69 2.42 19.24
N GLY A 32 8.36 3.50 18.84
CA GLY A 32 7.83 4.84 18.71
C GLY A 32 7.44 5.03 17.25
N SER A 33 6.14 5.20 17.01
CA SER A 33 5.52 5.46 15.71
C SER A 33 6.30 6.52 14.94
N ALA A 34 7.14 6.10 14.00
CA ALA A 34 7.56 7.01 12.94
C ALA A 34 6.29 7.46 12.21
N ASP A 35 6.13 8.76 12.03
CA ASP A 35 4.99 9.26 11.24
C ASP A 35 5.04 8.59 9.87
N PRO A 36 3.93 7.96 9.42
CA PRO A 36 3.93 7.25 8.15
C PRO A 36 4.21 8.24 7.01
N THR A 37 5.02 7.82 6.03
CA THR A 37 5.29 8.61 4.80
C THR A 37 3.99 9.02 4.09
N PHE A 38 2.91 8.26 4.30
CA PHE A 38 1.56 8.58 3.84
C PHE A 38 0.53 8.34 4.96
N SER A 39 0.16 9.40 5.68
CA SER A 39 -0.77 9.36 6.83
C SER A 39 -2.23 9.55 6.43
N ALA A 40 -3.14 9.08 7.30
CA ALA A 40 -4.57 9.32 7.16
C ALA A 40 -4.90 10.82 7.17
N TYR A 41 -4.21 11.60 8.00
CA TYR A 41 -4.32 13.06 8.00
C TYR A 41 -4.01 13.67 6.63
N ALA A 42 -2.90 13.27 5.99
CA ALA A 42 -2.54 13.78 4.67
C ALA A 42 -3.61 13.44 3.61
N LEU A 43 -4.14 12.22 3.65
CA LEU A 43 -5.21 11.80 2.75
C LEU A 43 -6.51 12.58 2.99
N VAL A 44 -6.89 12.84 4.25
CA VAL A 44 -8.06 13.67 4.58
C VAL A 44 -7.94 15.06 3.98
N GLN A 45 -6.78 15.72 4.11
CA GLN A 45 -6.55 17.05 3.54
C GLN A 45 -6.70 17.02 2.01
N GLN A 46 -6.09 16.01 1.37
CA GLN A 46 -6.18 15.81 -0.07
C GLN A 46 -7.61 15.57 -0.55
N CYS A 47 -8.41 14.80 0.19
CA CYS A 47 -9.80 14.49 -0.14
C CYS A 47 -10.79 15.62 0.18
N THR A 48 -10.43 16.53 1.09
CA THR A 48 -11.26 17.68 1.46
C THR A 48 -11.06 18.87 0.51
N ALA A 49 -9.96 18.90 -0.25
CA ALA A 49 -9.65 19.91 -1.27
C ALA A 49 -10.56 19.79 -2.51
N LYS A 50 -11.88 19.99 -2.34
CA LYS A 50 -12.94 19.77 -3.33
C LYS A 50 -12.94 20.77 -4.50
N SER A 51 -12.14 21.83 -4.46
CA SER A 51 -12.12 22.88 -5.49
C SER A 51 -11.15 22.61 -6.65
N ASP A 52 -10.36 21.54 -6.58
CA ASP A 52 -9.38 21.18 -7.60
C ASP A 52 -9.60 19.75 -8.10
N ASN A 53 -9.88 19.62 -9.41
CA ASN A 53 -10.08 18.33 -10.07
C ASN A 53 -8.83 17.43 -9.97
N ALA A 54 -7.62 18.02 -9.91
CA ALA A 54 -6.40 17.24 -9.75
C ALA A 54 -6.32 16.64 -8.34
N SER A 55 -6.54 17.44 -7.30
CA SER A 55 -6.62 16.98 -5.91
C SER A 55 -7.70 15.93 -5.70
N GLN A 56 -8.89 16.12 -6.29
CA GLN A 56 -9.97 15.14 -6.27
C GLN A 56 -9.56 13.84 -6.97
N GLY A 57 -8.95 13.92 -8.15
CA GLY A 57 -8.45 12.76 -8.89
C GLY A 57 -7.38 11.98 -8.11
N GLN A 58 -6.48 12.70 -7.43
CA GLN A 58 -5.47 12.08 -6.57
C GLN A 58 -6.10 11.39 -5.35
N CYS A 59 -7.09 12.01 -4.69
CA CYS A 59 -7.81 11.40 -3.58
C CYS A 59 -8.51 10.10 -3.99
N VAL A 60 -9.33 10.16 -5.06
CA VAL A 60 -10.05 9.00 -5.58
C VAL A 60 -9.06 7.92 -6.04
N GLY A 61 -7.95 8.31 -6.68
CA GLY A 61 -6.88 7.41 -7.09
C GLY A 61 -6.22 6.68 -5.92
N ALA A 62 -5.90 7.40 -4.84
CA ALA A 62 -5.29 6.84 -3.63
C ALA A 62 -6.24 5.84 -2.95
N VAL A 63 -7.50 6.22 -2.71
CA VAL A 63 -8.50 5.34 -2.09
C VAL A 63 -8.77 4.11 -2.97
N ARG A 64 -8.93 4.28 -4.29
CA ARG A 64 -9.07 3.16 -5.22
C ARG A 64 -7.87 2.22 -5.18
N GLY A 65 -6.66 2.77 -5.11
CA GLY A 65 -5.41 2.01 -5.04
C GLY A 65 -5.35 1.13 -3.79
N ILE A 66 -5.64 1.72 -2.62
CA ILE A 66 -5.70 1.01 -1.33
C ILE A 66 -6.70 -0.15 -1.38
N VAL A 67 -7.95 0.15 -1.77
CA VAL A 67 -9.03 -0.85 -1.79
C VAL A 67 -8.71 -1.99 -2.76
N ARG A 68 -8.25 -1.68 -3.97
CA ARG A 68 -7.90 -2.73 -4.95
C ARG A 68 -6.67 -3.53 -4.52
N GLY A 69 -5.65 -2.87 -3.96
CA GLY A 69 -4.47 -3.53 -3.42
C GLY A 69 -4.85 -4.56 -2.35
N TYR A 70 -5.75 -4.18 -1.44
CA TYR A 70 -6.29 -5.08 -0.43
C TYR A 70 -7.06 -6.26 -1.04
N GLN A 71 -7.99 -6.00 -1.97
CA GLN A 71 -8.75 -7.06 -2.65
C GLN A 71 -7.81 -8.06 -3.36
N TYR A 72 -6.77 -7.57 -4.04
CA TYR A 72 -5.75 -8.43 -4.64
C TYR A 72 -4.95 -9.21 -3.59
N GLY A 73 -4.63 -8.60 -2.45
CA GLY A 73 -3.98 -9.26 -1.33
C GLY A 73 -4.81 -10.42 -0.78
N VAL A 74 -6.10 -10.21 -0.54
CA VAL A 74 -7.03 -11.26 -0.08
C VAL A 74 -7.14 -12.38 -1.11
N LEU A 75 -7.28 -12.05 -2.39
CA LEU A 75 -7.32 -13.04 -3.47
C LEU A 75 -6.02 -13.84 -3.53
N PHE A 76 -4.87 -13.18 -3.46
CA PHE A 76 -3.56 -13.85 -3.43
C PHE A 76 -3.43 -14.80 -2.25
N LEU A 77 -3.84 -14.34 -1.05
CA LEU A 77 -3.84 -15.17 0.16
C LEU A 77 -4.73 -16.39 0.00
N SER A 78 -5.95 -16.24 -0.55
CA SER A 78 -6.87 -17.37 -0.76
C SER A 78 -6.36 -18.44 -1.73
N GLN A 79 -5.46 -18.06 -2.65
CA GLN A 79 -4.85 -18.98 -3.62
C GLN A 79 -3.60 -19.68 -3.07
N ARG A 80 -2.87 -19.01 -2.16
CA ARG A 80 -1.56 -19.48 -1.66
C ARG A 80 -1.64 -20.16 -0.30
N ALA A 81 -2.56 -19.71 0.54
CA ALA A 81 -2.91 -20.33 1.79
C ALA A 81 -4.34 -20.85 1.66
N SER A 82 -4.56 -22.13 1.96
CA SER A 82 -5.89 -22.74 1.99
C SER A 82 -6.67 -22.21 3.20
N LEU A 83 -6.97 -20.92 3.20
CA LEU A 83 -7.81 -20.31 4.22
C LEU A 83 -9.22 -20.91 4.06
N PRO A 84 -9.84 -21.39 5.16
CA PRO A 84 -11.23 -21.79 5.13
C PRO A 84 -12.09 -20.67 4.54
N VAL A 85 -13.12 -21.04 3.78
CA VAL A 85 -13.99 -20.07 3.08
C VAL A 85 -14.54 -19.00 4.03
N GLY A 86 -14.87 -19.37 5.27
CA GLY A 86 -15.33 -18.43 6.29
C GLY A 86 -14.29 -17.39 6.70
N GLU A 87 -13.01 -17.77 6.81
CA GLU A 87 -11.94 -16.84 7.15
C GLU A 87 -11.59 -15.91 5.97
N THR A 88 -11.58 -16.44 4.74
CA THR A 88 -11.43 -15.61 3.54
C THR A 88 -12.58 -14.61 3.42
N ARG A 89 -13.82 -15.01 3.72
CA ARG A 89 -14.99 -14.12 3.70
C ARG A 89 -14.89 -13.01 4.74
N ARG A 90 -14.44 -13.31 5.96
CA ARG A 90 -14.28 -12.34 7.06
C ARG A 90 -13.39 -11.16 6.67
N VAL A 91 -12.36 -11.41 5.87
CA VAL A 91 -11.41 -10.39 5.40
C VAL A 91 -11.73 -9.87 4.00
N SER A 92 -12.84 -10.27 3.40
CA SER A 92 -13.24 -9.82 2.06
C SER A 92 -14.09 -8.54 2.11
N LEU A 93 -14.01 -7.74 1.04
CA LEU A 93 -14.80 -6.53 0.86
C LEU A 93 -15.89 -6.76 -0.19
N CYS A 94 -17.12 -6.37 0.12
CA CYS A 94 -18.30 -6.57 -0.73
C CYS A 94 -18.62 -5.28 -1.49
N LEU A 95 -17.88 -5.05 -2.58
CA LEU A 95 -17.88 -3.79 -3.34
C LEU A 95 -18.36 -3.88 -4.82
N PRO A 96 -19.23 -4.83 -5.26
CA PRO A 96 -19.53 -5.00 -6.69
C PRO A 96 -20.14 -3.76 -7.34
N ASP A 97 -20.99 -3.02 -6.60
CA ASP A 97 -21.71 -1.84 -7.07
C ASP A 97 -21.35 -0.56 -6.28
N THR A 98 -20.27 -0.62 -5.49
CA THR A 98 -19.86 0.50 -4.64
C THR A 98 -19.04 1.50 -5.45
N GLN A 99 -19.48 2.76 -5.47
CA GLN A 99 -18.73 3.84 -6.09
C GLN A 99 -17.56 4.27 -5.20
N VAL A 100 -16.40 4.55 -5.78
CA VAL A 100 -15.23 4.99 -4.99
C VAL A 100 -15.53 6.31 -4.27
N SER A 101 -16.36 7.18 -4.84
CA SER A 101 -16.80 8.41 -4.17
C SER A 101 -17.53 8.17 -2.85
N SER A 102 -18.39 7.14 -2.76
CA SER A 102 -19.07 6.82 -1.49
C SER A 102 -18.08 6.32 -0.45
N ILE A 103 -17.08 5.53 -0.86
CA ILE A 103 -16.00 5.09 0.04
C ILE A 103 -15.20 6.30 0.56
N VAL A 104 -14.95 7.30 -0.28
CA VAL A 104 -14.30 8.55 0.15
C VAL A 104 -15.17 9.31 1.15
N ASP A 105 -16.47 9.40 0.91
CA ASP A 105 -17.40 10.09 1.81
C ASP A 105 -17.49 9.37 3.17
N ASP A 106 -17.56 8.04 3.19
CA ASP A 106 -17.54 7.21 4.41
C ASP A 106 -16.23 7.42 5.19
N PHE A 107 -15.08 7.34 4.50
CA PHE A 107 -13.77 7.59 5.10
C PHE A 107 -13.67 8.98 5.73
N LEU A 108 -14.13 10.03 5.02
CA LEU A 108 -14.13 11.40 5.55
C LEU A 108 -15.11 11.57 6.71
N ALA A 109 -16.22 10.84 6.74
CA ALA A 109 -17.15 10.84 7.85
C ALA A 109 -16.54 10.20 9.11
N ASP A 110 -15.88 9.05 8.95
CA ASP A 110 -15.21 8.34 10.05
C ASP A 110 -14.00 9.12 10.58
N ALA A 111 -13.21 9.72 9.69
CA ALA A 111 -12.03 10.50 10.08
C ALA A 111 -12.37 11.69 10.98
N LYS A 112 -13.57 12.28 10.86
CA LYS A 112 -14.02 13.37 11.74
C LYS A 112 -14.24 12.94 13.19
N GLN A 113 -14.38 11.64 13.43
CA GLN A 113 -14.56 11.08 14.77
C GLN A 113 -13.21 10.81 15.47
N VAL A 114 -12.10 10.95 14.75
CA VAL A 114 -10.75 10.64 15.23
C VAL A 114 -9.98 11.94 15.47
N SER A 115 -9.12 11.95 16.50
CA SER A 115 -8.29 13.12 16.80
C SER A 115 -7.26 13.36 15.69
N GLU A 116 -6.89 14.62 15.44
CA GLU A 116 -5.86 14.95 14.45
C GLU A 116 -4.53 14.25 14.73
N ALA A 117 -4.14 14.19 16.02
CA ALA A 117 -2.89 13.55 16.44
C ALA A 117 -2.88 12.05 16.07
N ASP A 118 -4.01 11.37 16.19
CA ASP A 118 -4.13 9.96 15.83
C ASP A 118 -4.16 9.77 14.31
N LEU A 119 -4.85 10.66 13.58
CA LEU A 119 -4.84 10.65 12.11
C LEU A 119 -3.43 10.85 11.53
N ARG A 120 -2.58 11.65 12.17
CA ARG A 120 -1.19 11.86 11.74
C ARG A 120 -0.33 10.61 11.91
N ARG A 121 -0.55 9.84 12.98
CA ARG A 121 0.19 8.60 13.26
C ARG A 121 -0.37 7.37 12.56
N THR A 122 -1.61 7.45 12.06
CA THR A 122 -2.28 6.34 11.38
C THR A 122 -1.90 6.34 9.90
N PRO A 123 -1.39 5.22 9.34
CA PRO A 123 -1.19 5.10 7.90
C PRO A 123 -2.52 5.24 7.15
N ALA A 124 -2.52 5.90 6.00
CA ALA A 124 -3.74 6.13 5.23
C ALA A 124 -4.45 4.82 4.85
N GLU A 125 -3.68 3.79 4.49
CA GLU A 125 -4.22 2.45 4.18
C GLU A 125 -5.00 1.86 5.35
N VAL A 126 -4.47 1.95 6.57
CA VAL A 126 -5.12 1.40 7.77
C VAL A 126 -6.44 2.12 8.04
N ALA A 127 -6.47 3.45 7.95
CA ALA A 127 -7.68 4.23 8.18
C ALA A 127 -8.75 3.97 7.10
N VAL A 128 -8.35 3.94 5.82
CA VAL A 128 -9.27 3.67 4.71
C VAL A 128 -9.83 2.25 4.81
N LEU A 129 -8.99 1.23 5.04
CA LEU A 129 -9.48 -0.15 5.16
C LEU A 129 -10.34 -0.35 6.40
N GLY A 130 -10.03 0.33 7.51
CA GLY A 130 -10.88 0.32 8.70
C GLY A 130 -12.29 0.84 8.41
N SER A 131 -12.38 1.99 7.73
CA SER A 131 -13.67 2.54 7.27
C SER A 131 -14.38 1.60 6.31
N VAL A 132 -13.68 1.08 5.29
CA VAL A 132 -14.29 0.19 4.30
C VAL A 132 -14.82 -1.10 4.93
N HIS A 133 -14.14 -1.67 5.93
CA HIS A 133 -14.65 -2.82 6.68
C HIS A 133 -15.87 -2.48 7.55
N ALA A 134 -15.95 -1.26 8.09
CA ALA A 134 -17.11 -0.84 8.87
C ALA A 134 -18.39 -0.70 8.02
N HIS A 135 -18.25 -0.28 6.75
CA HIS A 135 -19.39 0.04 5.88
C HIS A 135 -19.65 -0.98 4.77
N HIS A 136 -18.64 -1.76 4.35
CA HIS A 136 -18.68 -2.60 3.14
C HIS A 136 -18.10 -4.02 3.34
N ALA A 137 -18.02 -4.52 4.58
CA ALA A 137 -17.61 -5.90 4.84
C ALA A 137 -18.61 -6.92 4.27
N CYS A 138 -18.12 -8.09 3.86
CA CYS A 138 -18.97 -9.20 3.48
C CYS A 138 -19.57 -9.89 4.72
N THR A 139 -20.90 -9.95 4.81
CA THR A 139 -21.66 -10.71 5.83
C THR A 139 -22.01 -12.11 5.35
#